data_AF-A0A9P4S8V7-F1
#
_entry.id   AF-A0A9P4S8V7-F1
#
_cell.length_a   1.000
_cell.length_b   1.000
_cell.length_c   1.000
_cell.angle_alpha   90.00
_cell.angle_beta   90.00
_cell.angle_gamma   90.00
#
_symmetry.space_group_name_H-M   'P 1'
#
loop_
_entity.id
_entity.type
_entity.pdbx_description
1 polymer ?
#
loop_
_entity_poly.entity_id
_entity_poly.type
_entity_poly.pdbx_seq_one_letter_code
_entity_poly.pdbx_strand_id
1 'polypeptide(L)' 'MVHKVLFWSGFGLAVRFWQLGIEMRPFFQKESLWAYPLFATVGGSFGYWLTGVEERQYKLLSDRRERLLEKRARRAQRE' A
#
# COMPACT_ATOMS: atom_id res chain seq x y z
N MET A 1 6.37 5.55 2.93
CA MET A 1 5.10 5.75 3.69
C MET A 1 4.19 6.77 3.01
N VAL A 2 4.52 8.07 3.06
CA VAL A 2 3.65 9.16 2.55
C VAL A 2 3.31 9.02 1.06
N HIS A 3 4.29 8.69 0.20
CA HIS A 3 4.04 8.50 -1.23
C HIS A 3 3.08 7.32 -1.52
N LYS A 4 3.12 6.23 -0.72
CA LYS A 4 2.22 5.08 -0.87
C LYS A 4 0.80 5.48 -0.50
N VAL A 5 0.63 6.16 0.64
CA VAL A 5 -0.69 6.63 1.09
C VAL A 5 -1.28 7.62 0.10
N LEU A 6 -0.49 8.57 -0.42
CA LEU A 6 -0.93 9.51 -1.46
C LEU A 6 -1.34 8.78 -2.74
N PHE A 7 -0.52 7.83 -3.22
CA PHE A 7 -0.83 7.04 -4.40
C PHE A 7 -2.15 6.27 -4.23
N TRP A 8 -2.31 5.56 -3.12
CA TRP A 8 -3.50 4.76 -2.86
C TRP A 8 -4.75 5.60 -2.59
N SER A 9 -4.60 6.79 -2.01
CA SER A 9 -5.70 7.75 -1.87
C SER A 9 -6.14 8.31 -3.23
N GLY A 10 -5.17 8.69 -4.07
CA GLY A 10 -5.42 9.12 -5.46
C GLY A 10 -6.03 8.00 -6.30
N PHE A 11 -5.60 6.76 -6.10
CA PHE A 11 -6.17 5.57 -6.73
C PHE A 11 -7.63 5.37 -6.32
N GLY A 12 -7.97 5.55 -5.04
CA GLY A 12 -9.36 5.52 -4.58
C GLY A 12 -10.24 6.55 -5.30
N LEU A 13 -9.74 7.77 -5.47
CA LEU A 13 -10.42 8.79 -6.28
C LEU A 13 -10.57 8.36 -7.74
N ALA A 14 -9.51 7.80 -8.34
CA ALA A 14 -9.54 7.30 -9.71
C ALA A 14 -10.57 6.17 -9.89
N VAL A 15 -10.70 5.27 -8.92
CA VAL A 15 -11.74 4.23 -8.90
C VAL A 15 -13.14 4.85 -8.86
N ARG A 16 -13.36 5.92 -8.09
CA ARG A 16 -14.64 6.64 -8.08
C ARG A 16 -14.94 7.28 -9.44
N PHE A 17 -13.94 7.87 -10.10
CA PHE A 17 -14.08 8.39 -11.46
C PHE A 17 -14.41 7.27 -12.46
N TRP A 18 -13.74 6.12 -12.35
CA TRP A 18 -14.01 4.96 -13.19
C TRP A 18 -15.42 4.41 -13.00
N GLN A 19 -15.89 4.29 -11.75
CA GLN A 19 -17.25 3.88 -11.42
C GLN A 19 -18.29 4.81 -12.08
N LEU A 20 -18.11 6.13 -11.94
CA LEU A 20 -19.03 7.11 -12.54
C LEU A 20 -19.01 7.06 -14.08
N GLY A 21 -17.84 6.78 -14.66
CA GLY A 21 -17.70 6.58 -16.10
C GLY A 21 -18.50 5.37 -16.59
N ILE A 22 -18.49 4.25 -15.85
CA ILE A 22 -19.29 3.06 -16.15
C ILE A 22 -20.79 3.36 -15.98
N GLU A 23 -21.19 4.03 -14.90
CA GLU A 23 -22.59 4.37 -14.63
C GLU A 23 -23.13 5.49 -15.53
N MET A 24 -22.29 6.10 -16.38
CA MET A 24 -22.61 7.30 -17.18
C MET A 24 -23.23 8.44 -16.35
N ARG A 25 -22.87 8.53 -15.07
CA ARG A 25 -23.35 9.61 -14.19
C ARG A 25 -22.41 10.81 -14.26
N PRO A 26 -22.92 12.04 -14.14
CA PRO A 26 -22.08 13.23 -14.13
C PRO A 26 -21.07 13.18 -12.97
N PHE A 27 -19.80 13.45 -13.28
CA PHE A 27 -18.71 13.35 -12.31
C PHE A 27 -18.89 14.30 -11.11
N PHE A 28 -19.41 15.51 -11.35
CA PHE A 28 -19.54 16.54 -10.32
C PHE A 28 -21.02 16.78 -10.00
N GLN A 29 -21.59 15.93 -9.17
CA GLN A 29 -22.93 16.10 -8.61
C GLN A 29 -22.81 16.57 -7.15
N LYS A 30 -23.45 17.69 -6.78
CA LYS A 30 -23.31 18.31 -5.44
C LYS A 30 -23.60 17.32 -4.29
N GLU A 31 -24.57 16.44 -4.47
CA GLU A 31 -24.92 15.38 -3.49
C GLU A 31 -23.91 14.23 -3.42
N SER A 32 -23.07 14.05 -4.43
CA SER A 32 -22.08 12.96 -4.51
C SER A 32 -20.65 13.41 -4.23
N LEU A 33 -20.40 14.71 -4.00
CA LEU A 33 -19.07 15.25 -3.76
C LEU A 33 -18.41 14.68 -2.49
N TRP A 34 -19.21 14.29 -1.49
CA TRP A 34 -18.72 13.64 -0.26
C TRP A 34 -18.14 12.23 -0.51
N ALA A 35 -18.50 11.57 -1.61
CA ALA A 35 -17.97 10.26 -1.95
C ALA A 35 -16.47 10.33 -2.29
N TYR A 36 -15.98 11.44 -2.82
CA TYR A 36 -14.56 11.60 -3.14
C TYR A 36 -13.63 11.48 -1.92
N PRO A 37 -13.82 12.25 -0.83
CA PRO A 37 -13.02 12.06 0.38
C PRO A 37 -13.24 10.68 1.03
N LEU A 38 -14.41 10.05 0.88
CA LEU A 38 -14.62 8.67 1.34
C LEU A 38 -13.73 7.68 0.57
N PHE A 39 -13.75 7.72 -0.76
CA PHE A 39 -12.92 6.85 -1.58
C PHE A 39 -11.42 7.12 -1.39
N ALA A 40 -11.04 8.38 -1.18
CA ALA A 40 -9.66 8.75 -0.84
C ALA A 40 -9.23 8.18 0.52
N THR A 41 -10.09 8.24 1.55
CA THR A 41 -9.78 7.71 2.89
C THR A 41 -9.75 6.18 2.90
N VAL A 42 -10.65 5.52 2.18
CA VAL A 42 -10.62 4.06 1.98
C VAL A 42 -9.36 3.64 1.23
N GLY A 43 -9.04 4.30 0.12
CA GLY A 43 -7.79 4.05 -0.61
C GLY A 43 -6.55 4.28 0.24
N GLY A 44 -6.47 5.41 0.95
CA GLY A 44 -5.35 5.74 1.83
C GLY A 44 -5.17 4.74 2.97
N SER A 45 -6.26 4.33 3.62
CA SER A 45 -6.22 3.31 4.69
C SER A 45 -5.80 1.94 4.16
N PHE A 46 -6.26 1.54 2.98
CA PHE A 46 -5.80 0.33 2.30
C PHE A 46 -4.29 0.39 2.00
N GLY A 47 -3.81 1.51 1.46
CA GLY A 47 -2.38 1.71 1.18
C GLY A 47 -1.50 1.67 2.44
N TYR A 48 -2.00 2.21 3.55
CA TYR A 48 -1.32 2.12 4.85
C TYR A 48 -1.23 0.66 5.33
N TRP A 49 -2.34 -0.08 5.27
CA TRP A 49 -2.35 -1.50 5.63
C TRP A 49 -1.38 -2.34 4.80
N LEU A 50 -1.37 -2.13 3.48
CA LEU A 50 -0.51 -2.86 2.54
C LEU A 50 0.97 -2.59 2.82
N THR A 51 1.32 -1.36 3.21
CA THR A 51 2.69 -1.02 3.63
C THR A 51 3.12 -1.84 4.85
N GLY A 52 2.23 -2.03 5.83
CA GLY A 52 2.51 -2.87 7.00
C GLY A 52 2.61 -4.36 6.68
N VAL A 53 1.98 -4.84 5.60
CA VAL A 53 2.17 -6.23 5.13
C VAL A 53 3.56 -6.39 4.50
N GLU A 54 3.95 -5.47 3.63
CA GLU A 54 5.26 -5.48 2.96
C GLU A 54 6.42 -5.39 3.96
N GLU A 55 6.29 -4.55 4.98
CA GLU A 55 7.30 -4.40 6.04
C GLU A 55 7.51 -5.71 6.82
N ARG A 56 6.44 -6.46 7.08
CA ARG A 56 6.53 -7.79 7.73
C ARG A 56 7.25 -8.81 6.84
N GLN A 57 7.00 -8.78 5.53
CA GLN A 57 7.68 -9.67 4.58
C GLN A 57 9.16 -9.34 4.46
N TYR A 58 9.50 -8.06 4.35
CA TYR A 58 10.89 -7.61 4.27
C TYR A 58 11.67 -7.97 5.54
N LYS A 59 11.06 -7.78 6.70
CA LYS A 59 11.66 -8.16 7.99
C LYS A 59 11.95 -9.66 8.08
N LEU A 60 11.00 -10.49 7.66
CA LEU A 60 11.22 -11.94 7.63
C LEU A 60 12.39 -12.33 6.71
N LEU A 61 12.50 -11.66 5.55
CA LEU A 61 13.55 -11.92 4.59
C LEU A 61 14.92 -11.46 5.11
N SER A 62 14.98 -10.28 5.74
CA SER A 62 16.21 -9.74 6.36
C SER A 62 16.69 -10.64 7.49
N ASP A 63 15.81 -11.06 8.39
CA ASP A 63 16.13 -11.94 9.51
C ASP A 63 16.71 -13.27 9.00
N ARG A 64 16.15 -13.81 7.93
CA ARG A 64 16.60 -15.07 7.34
C ARG A 64 17.96 -14.92 6.67
N ARG A 65 18.21 -13.79 6.00
CA ARG A 65 19.52 -13.44 5.43
C ARG A 65 20.58 -13.33 6.52
N GLU A 66 20.30 -12.62 7.61
CA GLU A 66 21.24 -12.46 8.73
C GLU A 66 21.60 -13.80 9.36
N ARG A 67 20.62 -14.67 9.64
CA ARG A 67 20.88 -16.01 10.16
C ARG A 67 21.77 -16.85 9.23
N LEU A 68 21.61 -16.72 7.91
CA LEU A 68 22.45 -17.44 6.95
C LEU A 68 23.87 -16.89 6.91
N LEU A 69 24.04 -15.56 6.95
CA LEU A 69 25.35 -14.92 7.00
C LEU A 69 26.09 -15.26 8.29
N GLU A 70 25.40 -15.25 9.42
CA GLU A 70 25.96 -15.64 10.72
C GLU A 70 26.44 -17.10 10.71
N LYS A 71 25.63 -18.02 10.15
CA LYS A 71 26.05 -19.42 9.96
C LYS A 71 27.30 -19.56 9.10
N ARG A 72 27.44 -18.74 8.05
CA ARG A 72 28.63 -18.73 7.18
C ARG A 72 29.85 -18.17 7.91
N ALA A 73 29.69 -17.08 8.65
CA ALA A 73 30.76 -16.50 9.46
C ALA A 73 31.30 -17.49 10.51
N ARG A 74 30.41 -18.23 11.18
CA ARG A 74 30.80 -19.28 12.13
C ARG A 74 31.55 -20.45 11.48
N ARG A 75 31.31 -20.75 10.20
CA ARG A 75 32.09 -21.77 9.46
C ARG A 75 33.49 -21.25 9.12
N ALA A 76 33.58 -20.02 8.63
CA ALA A 76 34.85 -19.39 8.27
C ALA A 76 35.80 -19.17 9.47
N GLN A 77 35.29 -19.14 10.71
CA GLN A 77 36.12 -19.08 11.93
C GLN A 77 36.63 -20.46 12.39
N ARG A 78 36.11 -21.55 11.84
CA ARG A 78 36.47 -22.93 12.21
C ARG A 78 37.41 -23.60 11.20
N GLU A 79 37.49 -23.06 9.99
CA GLU A 79 38.49 -23.37 8.96
C GLU A 79 39.69 -22.45 9.12
#